data_AF-A0A820R7P1-F1
#
_entry.id   AF-A0A820R7P1-F1
#
_cell.length_a   1.000
_cell.length_b   1.000
_cell.length_c   1.000
_cell.angle_alpha   90.00
_cell.angle_beta   90.00
_cell.angle_gamma   90.00
#
_symmetry.space_group_name_H-M   'P 1'
#
loop_
_entity.id
_entity.type
_entity.pdbx_description
1 polymer ?
#
loop_
_entity_poly.entity_id
_entity_poly.type
_entity_poly.pdbx_seq_one_letter_code
_entity_poly.pdbx_strand_id
1 'polypeptide(L)'
;MSIRPQNDELTVIVRAQEGSKCMKFIENGNNITNYITLCQQLYPNLQIDHFENCTNFKAQQFIKSYDEKLETQKFKFGIIYQRRGQTTEEEFFNNENHSRTF
;
A
#
# COMPACT_ATOMS: atom_id res chain seq x y z
N MET A 1 -16.21 -32.40 10.46
CA MET A 1 -15.35 -31.90 11.55
C MET A 1 -14.27 -31.04 10.91
N SER A 2 -14.42 -29.71 10.97
CA SER A 2 -13.34 -28.77 10.64
C SER A 2 -13.35 -27.74 11.76
N ILE A 3 -12.41 -27.92 12.70
CA ILE A 3 -12.27 -27.13 13.91
C ILE A 3 -11.64 -25.80 13.45
N ARG A 4 -12.45 -24.74 13.40
CA ARG A 4 -11.93 -23.37 13.22
C ARG A 4 -11.21 -22.97 14.52
N PRO A 5 -10.05 -22.29 14.46
CA PRO A 5 -9.32 -21.89 15.65
C PRO A 5 -10.10 -20.83 16.44
N GLN A 6 -10.07 -20.97 17.77
CA GLN A 6 -10.85 -20.24 18.78
C GLN A 6 -10.36 -18.81 19.08
N ASN A 7 -9.94 -18.02 18.08
CA ASN A 7 -9.71 -16.58 18.24
C ASN A 7 -10.22 -15.86 16.98
N ASP A 8 -11.39 -15.24 17.05
CA ASP A 8 -11.92 -14.42 15.96
C ASP A 8 -11.15 -13.08 15.92
N GLU A 9 -10.13 -13.01 15.07
CA GLU A 9 -9.36 -11.79 14.82
C GLU A 9 -10.10 -10.89 13.81
N LEU A 10 -10.47 -9.68 14.22
CA LEU A 10 -11.01 -8.67 13.32
C LEU A 10 -9.86 -7.83 12.74
N THR A 11 -9.69 -7.84 11.42
CA THR A 11 -8.75 -6.93 10.73
C THR A 11 -9.50 -5.72 10.20
N VAL A 12 -9.08 -4.52 10.59
CA VAL A 12 -9.67 -3.24 10.16
C VAL A 12 -8.66 -2.47 9.32
N ILE A 13 -9.09 -2.02 8.14
CA ILE A 13 -8.31 -1.17 7.24
C ILE A 13 -9.05 0.13 7.02
N VAL A 14 -8.46 1.25 7.44
CA VAL A 14 -9.01 2.60 7.25
C VAL A 14 -8.16 3.35 6.24
N ARG A 15 -8.80 3.76 5.15
CA ARG A 15 -8.19 4.53 4.05
C ARG A 15 -8.54 6.00 4.24
N ALA A 16 -7.53 6.86 4.41
CA ALA A 16 -7.66 8.30 4.57
C ALA A 16 -6.80 9.03 3.51
N GLN A 17 -6.96 10.34 3.38
CA GLN A 17 -6.19 11.12 2.39
C GLN A 17 -4.69 11.11 2.70
N GLU A 18 -4.33 11.05 3.97
CA GLU A 18 -2.95 11.00 4.46
C GLU A 18 -2.32 9.61 4.31
N GLY A 19 -3.12 8.59 4.00
CA GLY A 19 -2.69 7.22 3.81
C GLY A 19 -3.67 6.19 4.37
N SER A 20 -3.28 4.92 4.30
CA SER A 20 -4.07 3.80 4.81
C SER A 20 -3.41 3.22 6.06
N LYS A 21 -4.20 2.95 7.11
CA LYS A 21 -3.74 2.24 8.32
C LYS A 21 -4.49 0.93 8.48
N CYS A 22 -3.79 -0.08 8.98
CA CYS A 22 -4.31 -1.43 9.19
C CYS A 22 -3.98 -1.88 10.63
N MET A 23 -4.95 -2.49 11.30
CA MET A 23 -4.76 -3.08 12.63
C MET A 23 -5.63 -4.31 12.82
N LYS A 24 -5.10 -5.25 13.60
CA LYS A 24 -5.81 -6.45 14.02
C LYS A 24 -6.30 -6.29 15.46
N PHE A 25 -7.54 -6.66 15.68
CA PHE A 25 -8.18 -6.69 16.98
C PHE A 25 -8.49 -8.13 17.33
N ILE A 26 -8.21 -8.52 18.58
CA ILE A 26 -8.55 -9.83 19.11
C ILE A 26 -9.80 -9.64 19.98
N GLU A 27 -10.85 -10.41 19.73
CA GLU A 27 -12.08 -10.42 20.52
C GLU A 27 -11.86 -11.06 21.91
N ASN A 28 -10.98 -10.49 22.73
CA ASN A 28 -10.78 -10.91 24.11
C ASN A 28 -11.75 -10.18 25.03
N GLY A 29 -13.06 -10.46 24.94
CA GLY A 29 -14.10 -10.05 25.90
C GLY A 29 -14.34 -8.53 26.08
N ASN A 30 -13.47 -7.69 25.56
CA ASN A 30 -13.60 -6.23 25.52
C ASN A 30 -14.16 -5.84 24.15
N ASN A 31 -15.49 -5.92 24.06
CA ASN A 31 -16.38 -5.08 23.27
C ASN A 31 -15.74 -4.36 22.06
N ILE A 32 -15.76 -5.02 20.90
CA ILE A 32 -15.80 -4.33 19.62
C ILE A 32 -17.17 -3.66 19.52
N THR A 33 -17.32 -2.47 20.12
CA THR A 33 -18.65 -1.86 20.31
C THR A 33 -19.08 -0.97 19.16
N ASN A 34 -18.17 -0.40 18.37
CA ASN A 34 -18.53 0.52 17.28
C ASN A 34 -17.41 0.67 16.23
N TYR A 35 -17.77 0.72 14.94
CA TYR A 35 -16.82 1.03 13.86
C TYR A 35 -16.13 2.39 14.05
N ILE A 36 -16.83 3.38 14.63
CA ILE A 36 -16.28 4.72 14.86
C ILE A 36 -15.11 4.67 15.85
N THR A 37 -15.23 3.92 16.93
CA THR A 37 -14.16 3.83 17.95
C THR A 37 -12.93 3.14 17.39
N LEU A 38 -13.10 2.10 16.55
CA LEU A 38 -11.99 1.44 15.84
C LEU A 38 -11.28 2.40 14.89
N CYS A 39 -12.03 3.21 14.14
CA CYS A 39 -11.44 4.19 13.24
C CYS A 39 -10.71 5.31 14.00
N GLN A 40 -11.25 5.76 15.13
CA GLN A 40 -10.60 6.75 16.00
C GLN A 40 -9.31 6.22 16.65
N GLN A 41 -9.23 4.93 16.96
CA GLN A 41 -7.97 4.32 17.43
C GLN A 41 -6.88 4.38 16.35
N LEU A 42 -7.23 4.22 15.07
CA LEU A 42 -6.28 4.36 13.97
C LEU A 42 -5.96 5.83 13.65
N TYR A 43 -6.97 6.69 13.74
CA TYR A 43 -6.89 8.12 13.45
C TYR A 43 -7.55 8.93 14.59
N PRO A 44 -6.78 9.34 15.61
CA PRO A 44 -7.32 10.00 16.80
C PRO A 44 -8.10 11.29 16.53
N ASN A 45 -7.78 11.99 15.45
CA ASN A 45 -8.40 13.27 15.08
C ASN A 45 -9.63 13.10 14.17
N LEU A 46 -10.07 11.86 13.93
CA LEU A 46 -11.17 11.56 13.02
C LEU A 46 -12.51 11.85 13.68
N GLN A 47 -13.23 12.83 13.15
CA GLN A 47 -14.60 13.16 13.56
C GLN A 47 -15.57 12.51 12.57
N ILE A 48 -16.27 11.46 13.02
CA ILE A 48 -17.27 10.73 12.22
C ILE A 48 -18.53 10.60 13.06
N ASP A 49 -19.64 11.06 12.49
CA ASP A 49 -20.96 10.93 13.11
C ASP A 49 -21.60 9.58 12.79
N HIS A 50 -21.45 9.09 11.55
CA HIS A 50 -21.99 7.81 11.11
C HIS A 50 -21.25 7.27 9.88
N PHE A 51 -21.43 5.98 9.61
CA PHE A 51 -21.00 5.32 8.39
C PHE A 51 -22.21 4.98 7.51
N GLU A 52 -22.00 5.03 6.20
CA GLU A 52 -22.92 4.47 5.23
C GLU A 52 -22.38 3.15 4.68
N ASN A 53 -23.30 2.21 4.43
CA ASN A 53 -22.93 0.94 3.83
C ASN A 53 -22.62 1.13 2.35
N CYS A 54 -21.53 0.50 1.89
CA CYS A 54 -21.22 0.48 0.46
C CYS A 54 -22.14 -0.52 -0.25
N THR A 55 -23.15 -0.02 -0.95
CA THR A 55 -24.17 -0.84 -1.65
C THR A 55 -23.80 -1.19 -3.10
N ASN A 56 -22.68 -0.66 -3.61
CA ASN A 56 -22.26 -0.87 -4.99
C ASN A 56 -21.62 -2.26 -5.17
N PHE A 57 -22.19 -3.08 -6.06
CA PHE A 57 -21.67 -4.42 -6.39
C PHE A 57 -20.23 -4.42 -6.94
N LYS A 58 -19.77 -3.30 -7.54
CA LYS A 58 -18.39 -3.14 -8.03
C LYS A 58 -17.45 -2.52 -7.00
N ALA A 59 -17.92 -2.20 -5.80
CA ALA A 59 -17.12 -1.53 -4.76
C ALA A 59 -15.79 -2.25 -4.48
N GLN A 60 -15.83 -3.57 -4.37
CA GLN A 60 -14.63 -4.37 -4.11
C GLN A 60 -13.56 -4.21 -5.19
N GLN A 61 -13.96 -4.14 -6.46
CA GLN A 61 -13.03 -3.91 -7.58
C GLN A 61 -12.41 -2.52 -7.48
N PHE A 62 -13.20 -1.50 -7.17
CA PHE A 62 -12.69 -0.14 -7.03
C PHE A 62 -11.77 0.03 -5.82
N ILE A 63 -12.09 -0.60 -4.68
CA ILE A 63 -11.23 -0.59 -3.49
C ILE A 63 -9.90 -1.27 -3.81
N LYS A 64 -9.93 -2.43 -4.48
CA LYS A 64 -8.72 -3.14 -4.90
C LYS A 64 -7.86 -2.28 -5.83
N SER A 65 -8.46 -1.73 -6.89
CA SER A 65 -7.72 -0.88 -7.83
C SER A 65 -7.19 0.39 -7.19
N TYR A 66 -7.85 0.91 -6.15
CA TYR A 66 -7.34 2.05 -5.36
C TYR A 66 -6.07 1.66 -4.59
N ASP A 67 -6.08 0.53 -3.90
CA ASP A 67 -4.93 0.06 -3.11
C ASP A 67 -3.73 -0.30 -4.00
N GLU A 68 -3.97 -0.91 -5.17
CA GLU A 68 -2.91 -1.31 -6.12
C GLU A 68 -2.33 -0.14 -6.93
N LYS A 69 -2.97 1.04 -6.94
CA LYS A 69 -2.56 2.17 -7.80
C LYS A 69 -1.15 2.70 -7.53
N LEU A 70 -0.64 2.51 -6.31
CA LEU A 70 0.71 2.94 -5.93
C LEU A 70 1.79 1.89 -6.28
N GLU A 71 1.40 0.67 -6.61
CA GLU A 71 2.31 -0.38 -7.05
C GLU A 71 2.51 -0.30 -8.57
N THR A 72 3.20 0.74 -9.05
CA THR A 72 3.67 0.72 -10.44
C THR A 72 4.73 -0.37 -10.60
N GLN A 73 4.35 -1.53 -11.13
CA GLN A 73 5.26 -2.63 -11.48
C GLN A 73 6.17 -2.29 -12.70
N LYS A 74 6.09 -1.06 -13.22
CA LYS A 74 6.85 -0.60 -14.37
C LYS A 74 8.01 0.26 -13.89
N PHE A 75 9.20 -0.32 -13.91
CA PHE A 75 10.44 0.38 -13.60
C PHE A 75 11.17 0.76 -14.89
N LYS A 76 11.85 1.89 -14.86
CA LYS A 76 12.78 2.31 -15.92
C LYS A 76 14.15 2.46 -15.28
N PHE A 77 15.11 1.70 -15.76
CA PHE A 77 16.50 1.77 -15.30
C PHE A 77 17.34 2.34 -16.43
N GLY A 78 18.18 3.32 -16.11
CA GLY A 78 19.23 3.78 -17.01
C GLY A 78 20.45 2.88 -16.85
N ILE A 79 20.95 2.33 -17.95
CA ILE A 79 22.25 1.65 -17.98
C ILE A 79 23.17 2.53 -18.82
N ILE A 80 24.27 2.97 -18.22
CA ILE A 80 25.24 3.86 -18.85
C ILE A 80 26.59 3.14 -18.86
N TYR A 81 27.21 3.09 -20.03
CA TYR A 81 28.56 2.57 -20.19
C TYR A 81 29.57 3.66 -19.80
N GLN A 82 30.53 3.35 -18.93
CA GLN A 82 31.59 4.29 -18.52
C GLN A 82 32.96 3.74 -18.90
N ARG A 83 33.74 4.52 -19.66
CA ARG A 83 35.14 4.24 -19.97
C ARG A 83 36.07 4.78 -18.89
N ARG A 84 37.26 4.18 -18.76
CA ARG A 84 38.28 4.63 -17.80
C ARG A 84 38.64 6.10 -18.04
N GLY A 85 38.55 6.91 -16.99
CA GLY A 85 38.90 8.32 -17.03
C GLY A 85 37.79 9.27 -17.46
N GLN A 86 36.63 8.76 -17.88
CA GLN A 86 35.46 9.62 -18.10
C GLN A 86 34.92 10.11 -16.76
N THR A 87 34.67 11.42 -16.66
CA THR A 87 34.22 12.08 -15.43
C THR A 87 33.06 13.04 -15.62
N THR A 88 32.71 13.38 -16.86
CA THR A 88 31.61 14.31 -17.17
C THR A 88 30.40 13.56 -17.74
N GLU A 89 29.20 14.12 -17.54
CA GLU A 89 27.96 13.53 -18.11
C GLU A 89 28.03 13.44 -19.64
N GLU A 90 28.56 14.48 -20.29
CA GLU A 90 28.75 14.53 -21.74
C GLU A 90 29.57 13.33 -22.24
N GLU A 91 30.67 13.00 -21.56
CA GLU A 91 31.51 11.85 -21.90
C GLU A 91 30.76 10.52 -21.72
N PHE A 92 29.93 10.39 -20.69
CA PHE A 92 29.17 9.17 -20.43
C PHE A 92 28.08 8.90 -21.49
N PHE A 93 27.41 9.95 -21.97
CA PHE A 93 26.34 9.83 -22.97
C PHE A 93 26.85 9.82 -24.42
N ASN A 94 28.09 10.27 -24.67
CA ASN A 94 28.68 10.33 -26.02
C ASN A 94 29.54 9.09 -26.36
N ASN A 95 29.18 7.93 -25.84
CA ASN A 95 29.86 6.67 -26.12
C ASN A 95 29.28 5.99 -27.37
N GLU A 96 29.96 6.11 -28.52
CA GLU A 96 29.55 5.45 -29.77
C GLU A 96 29.77 3.92 -29.78
N ASN A 97 30.68 3.44 -28.93
CA ASN A 97 31.09 2.03 -28.86
C ASN A 97 31.18 1.57 -27.40
N HIS A 98 30.91 0.28 -27.16
CA HIS A 98 30.98 -0.38 -25.86
C HIS A 98 31.97 -1.54 -25.87
N SER A 99 32.42 -1.98 -24.68
CA SER A 99 33.32 -3.15 -24.57
C SER A 99 32.59 -4.42 -25.01
N ARG A 100 33.33 -5.45 -25.43
CA ARG A 100 32.75 -6.76 -25.79
C ARG A 100 31.93 -7.43 -24.67
N THR A 101 32.19 -7.05 -23.43
CA THR A 101 31.54 -7.59 -22.22
C THR A 101 30.35 -6.77 -21.73
N PHE A 102 30.10 -5.60 -22.33
CA PHE A 102 28.91 -4.79 -22.10
C PHE A 102 27.85 -5.18 -23.12
#